data_AF-A0A7M7PFS8-F1
#
_entry.id   AF-A0A7M7PFS8-F1
#
_cell.length_a   1.000
_cell.length_b   1.000
_cell.length_c   1.000
_cell.angle_alpha   90.00
_cell.angle_beta   90.00
_cell.angle_gamma   90.00
#
_symmetry.space_group_name_H-M   'P 1'
#
loop_
_entity.id
_entity.type
_entity.pdbx_description
1 polymer ?
#
loop_
_entity_poly.entity_id
_entity_poly.type
_entity_poly.pdbx_seq_one_letter_code
_entity_poly.pdbx_strand_id
1 'polypeptide(L)'
;MGKKGKKGKKSGKKSGKAKKDKKEKEPQMTIREAILAYQINVKENALEEFMYEIKGLEEKRQRNKERNERLKEEQLYHIKTLLKQAKERDKELEQVTVINKEQVETSLKEKWRSCKEEEKAIEDLKNEISETMKQYDEDLIQVKKWTEYKDKGSIEHAKHIKLLQEELEDMQKNFEEMTAHLERTLNIAKEEIKKETTERLDEQKYIASELEIHKEETILLQEEVEGLERDNLEVMGQLFDCRTEDLKISRKFYLTQFEDNEDLTDGGILEFDLATSAISQGDMVPPVLPLTQGPRKQRPQSATQRAVEQKVFSLLPPEQGQAISEGEDEEEEEEDDEEVYARHRGEEEEYLGGLDNYLNFDDEDFDDYLKLGPLELKLLSIEGHTKPIHTHKKLSDQEEQSKLSAPDVWPVTGDMLRSVTRTSMQET
;
A
#
# COMPACT_ATOMS: atom_id res chain seq x y z
N MET A 1 -68.30 -48.82 -57.21
CA MET A 1 -69.76 -48.85 -57.01
C MET A 1 -70.35 -49.88 -57.98
N GLY A 2 -70.92 -50.98 -57.48
CA GLY A 2 -71.47 -52.06 -58.30
C GLY A 2 -72.99 -52.18 -58.22
N LYS A 3 -73.50 -53.24 -58.90
CA LYS A 3 -74.87 -53.82 -58.85
C LYS A 3 -75.95 -52.97 -59.52
N LYS A 4 -76.97 -53.46 -60.24
CA LYS A 4 -77.66 -54.74 -60.54
C LYS A 4 -78.58 -54.39 -61.75
N GLY A 5 -79.23 -55.24 -62.55
CA GLY A 5 -79.55 -56.67 -62.69
C GLY A 5 -80.55 -56.75 -63.87
N LYS A 6 -80.42 -57.64 -64.85
CA LYS A 6 -80.89 -59.04 -64.97
C LYS A 6 -82.41 -59.28 -64.86
N LYS A 7 -83.03 -59.65 -66.01
CA LYS A 7 -84.10 -60.66 -66.29
C LYS A 7 -84.85 -60.22 -67.56
N GLY A 8 -85.25 -61.04 -68.55
CA GLY A 8 -85.20 -62.49 -68.76
C GLY A 8 -86.38 -62.95 -69.65
N LYS A 9 -86.06 -63.75 -70.69
CA LYS A 9 -86.79 -64.91 -71.26
C LYS A 9 -88.16 -64.79 -72.02
N LYS A 10 -88.06 -65.18 -73.32
CA LYS A 10 -88.65 -66.34 -74.06
C LYS A 10 -90.16 -66.45 -74.41
N SER A 11 -90.32 -67.00 -75.65
CA SER A 11 -91.36 -67.94 -76.20
C SER A 11 -92.45 -67.32 -77.09
N GLY A 12 -92.97 -67.91 -78.18
CA GLY A 12 -92.73 -69.14 -78.97
C GLY A 12 -93.45 -68.98 -80.34
N LYS A 13 -92.93 -69.48 -81.47
CA LYS A 13 -93.19 -70.77 -82.18
C LYS A 13 -94.52 -70.90 -82.99
N LYS A 14 -94.35 -71.43 -84.22
CA LYS A 14 -95.31 -72.03 -85.22
C LYS A 14 -96.02 -71.03 -86.14
N SER A 15 -96.20 -71.24 -87.45
CA SER A 15 -96.29 -72.41 -88.36
C SER A 15 -95.88 -71.93 -89.78
N GLY A 16 -95.34 -72.69 -90.72
CA GLY A 16 -95.76 -74.00 -91.22
C GLY A 16 -96.71 -73.86 -92.42
N LYS A 17 -96.19 -73.61 -93.64
CA LYS A 17 -96.90 -74.00 -94.88
C LYS A 17 -95.92 -74.21 -96.04
N ALA A 18 -95.77 -75.47 -96.41
CA ALA A 18 -95.10 -75.91 -97.63
C ALA A 18 -95.98 -75.66 -98.87
N LYS A 19 -95.36 -75.23 -99.96
CA LYS A 19 -95.76 -75.42 -101.38
C LYS A 19 -94.53 -75.04 -102.22
N LYS A 20 -93.71 -76.01 -102.61
CA LYS A 20 -93.83 -76.88 -103.80
C LYS A 20 -93.59 -76.09 -105.10
N ASP A 21 -92.42 -76.37 -105.67
CA ASP A 21 -92.03 -76.26 -107.07
C ASP A 21 -92.30 -74.94 -107.79
N LYS A 22 -91.24 -74.13 -107.90
CA LYS A 22 -90.83 -73.67 -109.22
C LYS A 22 -89.32 -73.50 -109.28
N LYS A 23 -88.70 -74.39 -110.04
CA LYS A 23 -87.30 -74.38 -110.44
C LYS A 23 -87.10 -73.20 -111.41
N GLU A 24 -86.90 -72.00 -110.89
CA GLU A 24 -86.41 -70.87 -111.69
C GLU A 24 -84.92 -70.74 -111.41
N LYS A 25 -84.18 -71.40 -112.33
CA LYS A 25 -82.76 -71.27 -112.67
C LYS A 25 -81.95 -70.43 -111.69
N GLU A 26 -80.95 -71.07 -111.05
CA GLU A 26 -79.72 -70.36 -110.72
C GLU A 26 -79.35 -69.53 -111.96
N PRO A 27 -79.32 -68.19 -111.88
CA PRO A 27 -78.60 -67.46 -112.90
C PRO A 27 -77.18 -67.95 -112.73
N GLN A 28 -76.71 -68.75 -113.69
CA GLN A 28 -75.31 -68.75 -114.03
C GLN A 28 -74.89 -67.29 -113.95
N MET A 29 -74.03 -66.93 -112.98
CA MET A 29 -73.52 -65.56 -112.82
C MET A 29 -73.11 -65.13 -114.21
N THR A 30 -73.99 -64.37 -114.84
CA THR A 30 -73.77 -63.95 -116.21
C THR A 30 -72.50 -63.12 -116.08
N ILE A 31 -71.55 -63.18 -117.01
CA ILE A 31 -70.29 -62.41 -116.89
C ILE A 31 -70.59 -60.94 -116.49
N ARG A 32 -71.74 -60.41 -116.91
CA ARG A 32 -72.35 -59.15 -116.47
C ARG A 32 -72.62 -59.02 -114.95
N GLU A 33 -73.22 -60.01 -114.30
CA GLU A 33 -73.48 -60.00 -112.85
C GLU A 33 -72.20 -60.11 -112.02
N ALA A 34 -71.22 -60.91 -112.48
CA ALA A 34 -69.89 -60.96 -111.86
C ALA A 34 -69.14 -59.62 -112.00
N ILE A 35 -69.24 -58.97 -113.16
CA ILE A 35 -68.69 -57.62 -113.37
C ILE A 35 -69.40 -56.59 -112.49
N LEU A 36 -70.73 -56.64 -112.36
CA LEU A 36 -71.49 -55.74 -111.48
C LEU A 36 -71.13 -55.95 -110.01
N ALA A 37 -71.02 -57.18 -109.53
CA ALA A 37 -70.60 -57.48 -108.17
C ALA A 37 -69.18 -56.99 -107.88
N TYR A 38 -68.25 -57.15 -108.84
CA TYR A 38 -66.91 -56.56 -108.74
C TYR A 38 -66.95 -55.02 -108.72
N GLN A 39 -67.77 -54.40 -109.57
CA GLN A 39 -67.95 -52.94 -109.57
C GLN A 39 -68.54 -52.44 -108.24
N ILE A 40 -69.50 -53.16 -107.67
CA ILE A 40 -70.07 -52.89 -106.35
C ILE A 40 -68.98 -53.02 -105.27
N ASN A 41 -68.22 -54.11 -105.26
CA ASN A 41 -67.15 -54.34 -104.29
C ASN A 41 -66.05 -53.25 -104.37
N VAL A 42 -65.70 -52.78 -105.57
CA VAL A 42 -64.77 -51.65 -105.74
C VAL A 42 -65.35 -50.36 -105.12
N LYS A 43 -66.66 -50.12 -105.27
CA LYS A 43 -67.34 -48.97 -104.65
C LYS A 43 -67.49 -49.14 -103.14
N GLU A 44 -67.75 -50.34 -102.65
CA GLU A 44 -67.81 -50.65 -101.21
C GLU A 44 -66.44 -50.47 -100.55
N ASN A 45 -65.37 -50.98 -101.14
CA ASN A 45 -64.00 -50.73 -100.66
C ASN A 45 -63.66 -49.24 -100.66
N ALA A 46 -64.02 -48.50 -101.72
CA ALA A 46 -63.84 -47.05 -101.75
C ALA A 46 -64.68 -46.33 -100.67
N LEU A 47 -65.90 -46.80 -100.40
CA LEU A 47 -66.73 -46.28 -99.31
C LEU A 47 -66.12 -46.60 -97.95
N GLU A 48 -65.57 -47.79 -97.75
CA GLU A 48 -64.87 -48.16 -96.51
C GLU A 48 -63.63 -47.28 -96.31
N GLU A 49 -62.81 -47.07 -97.34
CA GLU A 49 -61.68 -46.13 -97.31
C GLU A 49 -62.13 -44.71 -96.93
N PHE A 50 -63.21 -44.21 -97.55
CA PHE A 50 -63.79 -42.90 -97.18
C PHE A 50 -64.34 -42.90 -95.75
N MET A 51 -64.94 -43.99 -95.26
CA MET A 51 -65.42 -44.09 -93.89
C MET A 51 -64.27 -44.07 -92.89
N TYR A 52 -63.15 -44.75 -93.19
CA TYR A 52 -61.93 -44.68 -92.38
C TYR A 52 -61.32 -43.27 -92.41
N GLU A 53 -61.32 -42.61 -93.57
CA GLU A 53 -60.84 -41.24 -93.70
C GLU A 53 -61.71 -40.25 -92.91
N ILE A 54 -63.04 -40.33 -93.04
CA ILE A 54 -64.00 -39.52 -92.27
C ILE A 54 -63.78 -39.74 -90.78
N LYS A 55 -63.67 -40.99 -90.33
CA LYS A 55 -63.41 -41.30 -88.92
C LYS A 55 -62.07 -40.72 -88.44
N GLY A 56 -61.03 -40.83 -89.26
CA GLY A 56 -59.71 -40.24 -88.96
C GLY A 56 -59.75 -38.70 -88.89
N LEU A 57 -60.54 -38.06 -89.76
CA LEU A 57 -60.77 -36.62 -89.74
C LEU A 57 -61.60 -36.20 -88.52
N GLU A 58 -62.61 -36.98 -88.13
CA GLU A 58 -63.41 -36.75 -86.92
C GLU A 58 -62.55 -36.84 -85.65
N GLU A 59 -61.69 -37.87 -85.54
CA GLU A 59 -60.75 -38.00 -84.43
C GLU A 59 -59.73 -36.85 -84.39
N LYS A 60 -59.23 -36.39 -85.55
CA LYS A 60 -58.38 -35.20 -85.63
C LYS A 60 -59.14 -33.93 -85.21
N ARG A 61 -60.38 -33.77 -85.67
CA ARG A 61 -61.26 -32.66 -85.27
C ARG A 61 -61.51 -32.66 -83.77
N GLN A 62 -61.74 -33.83 -83.18
CA GLN A 62 -61.97 -34.00 -81.75
C GLN A 62 -60.73 -33.65 -80.93
N ARG A 63 -59.54 -34.16 -81.32
CA ARG A 63 -58.27 -33.78 -80.68
C ARG A 63 -57.98 -32.28 -80.77
N ASN A 64 -58.26 -31.67 -81.93
CA ASN A 64 -58.11 -30.22 -82.09
C ASN A 64 -59.09 -29.44 -81.22
N LYS A 65 -60.32 -29.93 -81.05
CA LYS A 65 -61.31 -29.32 -80.15
C LYS A 65 -60.85 -29.37 -78.70
N GLU A 66 -60.41 -30.52 -78.23
CA GLU A 66 -59.88 -30.69 -76.86
C GLU A 66 -58.62 -29.84 -76.62
N ARG A 67 -57.72 -29.75 -77.60
CA ARG A 67 -56.53 -28.87 -77.50
C ARG A 67 -56.93 -27.39 -77.40
N ASN A 68 -57.91 -26.96 -78.18
CA ASN A 68 -58.42 -25.59 -78.13
C ASN A 68 -59.14 -25.29 -76.81
N GLU A 69 -59.87 -26.26 -76.25
CA GLU A 69 -60.50 -26.13 -74.93
C GLU A 69 -59.45 -25.97 -73.82
N ARG A 70 -58.42 -26.83 -73.79
CA ARG A 70 -57.31 -26.68 -72.83
C ARG A 70 -56.59 -25.34 -72.97
N LEU A 71 -56.30 -24.91 -74.19
CA LEU A 71 -55.65 -23.62 -74.42
C LEU A 71 -56.51 -22.45 -73.92
N LYS A 72 -57.83 -22.51 -74.08
CA LYS A 72 -58.74 -21.50 -73.53
C LYS A 72 -58.76 -21.51 -72.01
N GLU A 73 -58.74 -22.68 -71.39
CA GLU A 73 -58.66 -22.81 -69.93
C GLU A 73 -57.35 -22.24 -69.39
N GLU A 74 -56.22 -22.52 -70.05
CA GLU A 74 -54.91 -21.94 -69.73
C GLU A 74 -54.92 -20.42 -69.89
N GLN A 75 -55.45 -19.90 -71.00
CA GLN A 75 -55.59 -18.45 -71.22
C GLN A 75 -56.46 -17.80 -70.15
N LEU A 76 -57.60 -18.41 -69.80
CA LEU A 76 -58.47 -17.91 -68.73
C LEU A 76 -57.77 -17.93 -67.37
N TYR A 77 -56.98 -18.97 -67.10
CA TYR A 77 -56.18 -19.06 -65.88
C TYR A 77 -55.12 -17.95 -65.80
N HIS A 78 -54.41 -17.69 -66.91
CA HIS A 78 -53.43 -16.61 -66.98
C HIS A 78 -54.09 -15.24 -66.81
N ILE A 79 -55.19 -14.98 -67.52
CA ILE A 79 -55.95 -13.73 -67.37
C ILE A 79 -56.41 -13.55 -65.92
N LYS A 80 -56.96 -14.60 -65.30
CA LYS A 80 -57.41 -14.54 -63.90
C LYS A 80 -56.26 -14.26 -62.94
N THR A 81 -55.09 -14.86 -63.18
CA THR A 81 -53.89 -14.64 -62.35
C THR A 81 -53.38 -13.22 -62.49
N LEU A 82 -53.30 -12.70 -63.71
CA LEU A 82 -52.90 -11.31 -63.96
C LEU A 82 -53.87 -10.32 -63.33
N LEU A 83 -55.19 -10.56 -63.42
CA LEU A 83 -56.19 -9.73 -62.74
C LEU A 83 -56.06 -9.76 -61.23
N LYS A 84 -55.65 -10.90 -60.64
CA LYS A 84 -55.40 -11.01 -59.20
C LYS A 84 -54.17 -10.20 -58.79
N GLN A 85 -53.07 -10.33 -59.52
CA GLN A 85 -51.84 -9.56 -59.29
C GLN A 85 -52.06 -8.05 -59.46
N ALA A 86 -52.85 -7.64 -60.46
CA ALA A 86 -53.21 -6.24 -60.65
C ALA A 86 -53.99 -5.69 -59.43
N LYS A 87 -55.00 -6.41 -58.94
CA LYS A 87 -55.75 -6.02 -57.74
C LYS A 87 -54.90 -6.00 -56.47
N GLU A 88 -53.96 -6.93 -56.32
CA GLU A 88 -53.02 -6.93 -55.19
C GLU A 88 -52.12 -5.69 -55.23
N ARG A 89 -51.62 -5.31 -56.41
CA ARG A 89 -50.84 -4.09 -56.61
C ARG A 89 -51.64 -2.81 -56.38
N ASP A 90 -52.88 -2.75 -56.87
CA ASP A 90 -53.76 -1.60 -56.62
C ASP A 90 -54.02 -1.45 -55.11
N LYS A 91 -54.23 -2.56 -54.40
CA LYS A 91 -54.39 -2.56 -52.93
C LYS A 91 -53.10 -2.17 -52.19
N GLU A 92 -51.94 -2.61 -52.66
CA GLU A 92 -50.64 -2.18 -52.12
C GLU A 92 -50.47 -0.67 -52.30
N LEU A 93 -50.81 -0.12 -53.46
CA LEU A 93 -50.75 1.32 -53.73
C LEU A 93 -51.76 2.12 -52.88
N GLU A 94 -52.98 1.60 -52.67
CA GLU A 94 -53.95 2.20 -51.75
C GLU A 94 -53.46 2.17 -50.29
N GLN A 95 -52.71 1.14 -49.89
CA GLN A 95 -52.06 1.05 -48.58
C GLN A 95 -50.84 1.94 -48.44
N VAL A 96 -50.21 2.35 -49.55
CA VAL A 96 -49.31 3.51 -49.59
C VAL A 96 -50.16 4.78 -49.48
N THR A 97 -50.85 4.91 -48.35
CA THR A 97 -51.58 6.11 -47.99
C THR A 97 -50.59 7.26 -47.89
N VAL A 98 -50.91 8.36 -48.57
CA VAL A 98 -50.14 9.61 -48.60
C VAL A 98 -49.81 10.05 -47.17
N ILE A 99 -48.54 9.95 -46.79
CA ILE A 99 -48.05 10.46 -45.52
C ILE A 99 -48.16 11.99 -45.58
N ASN A 100 -48.86 12.58 -44.63
CA ASN A 100 -48.99 14.04 -44.58
C ASN A 100 -47.61 14.66 -44.31
N LYS A 101 -47.29 15.77 -44.97
CA LYS A 101 -46.02 16.49 -44.80
C LYS A 101 -45.72 16.74 -43.33
N GLU A 102 -46.74 17.07 -42.55
CA GLU A 102 -46.65 17.29 -41.10
C GLU A 102 -46.17 16.06 -40.32
N GLN A 103 -46.60 14.86 -40.69
CA GLN A 103 -46.18 13.61 -40.03
C GLN A 103 -44.72 13.26 -40.35
N VAL A 104 -44.26 13.58 -41.56
CA VAL A 104 -42.84 13.46 -41.94
C VAL A 104 -42.02 14.49 -41.17
N GLU A 105 -42.49 15.73 -41.08
CA GLU A 105 -41.81 16.81 -40.35
C GLU A 105 -41.72 16.50 -38.84
N THR A 106 -42.77 15.95 -38.22
CA THR A 106 -42.71 15.54 -36.80
C THR A 106 -41.75 14.37 -36.58
N SER A 107 -41.81 13.35 -37.44
CA SER A 107 -40.90 12.19 -37.37
C SER A 107 -39.44 12.59 -37.61
N LEU A 108 -39.18 13.54 -38.51
CA LEU A 108 -37.85 14.06 -38.78
C LEU A 108 -37.33 14.89 -37.60
N LYS A 109 -38.18 15.75 -37.01
CA LYS A 109 -37.85 16.49 -35.78
C LYS A 109 -37.53 15.55 -34.62
N GLU A 110 -38.26 14.45 -34.48
CA GLU A 110 -37.99 13.44 -33.46
C GLU A 110 -36.66 12.72 -33.70
N LYS A 111 -36.38 12.29 -34.93
CA LYS A 111 -35.07 11.72 -35.29
C LYS A 111 -33.92 12.68 -35.06
N TRP A 112 -34.10 13.96 -35.38
CA TRP A 112 -33.11 15.00 -35.11
C TRP A 112 -32.88 15.21 -33.62
N ARG A 113 -33.94 15.13 -32.79
CA ARG A 113 -33.79 15.17 -31.33
C ARG A 113 -33.02 13.95 -30.81
N SER A 114 -33.38 12.74 -31.25
CA SER A 114 -32.67 11.51 -30.87
C SER A 114 -31.20 11.59 -31.25
N CYS A 115 -30.90 12.01 -32.48
CA CYS A 115 -29.52 12.20 -32.94
C CYS A 115 -28.75 13.20 -32.06
N LYS A 116 -29.38 14.33 -31.71
CA LYS A 116 -28.77 15.34 -30.83
C LYS A 116 -28.59 14.85 -29.39
N GLU A 117 -29.50 14.03 -28.89
CA GLU A 117 -29.40 13.40 -27.58
C GLU A 117 -28.28 12.36 -27.54
N GLU A 118 -28.15 11.55 -28.59
CA GLU A 118 -27.05 10.60 -28.78
C GLU A 118 -25.70 11.32 -28.92
N GLU A 119 -25.62 12.40 -29.70
CA GLU A 119 -24.42 13.22 -29.82
C GLU A 119 -23.99 13.80 -28.47
N LYS A 120 -24.95 14.30 -27.67
CA LYS A 120 -24.66 14.75 -26.31
C LYS A 120 -24.17 13.63 -25.41
N ALA A 121 -24.82 12.46 -25.45
CA ALA A 121 -24.40 11.32 -24.66
C ALA A 121 -22.98 10.85 -25.04
N ILE A 122 -22.64 10.87 -26.34
CA ILE A 122 -21.27 10.60 -26.81
C ILE A 122 -20.30 11.65 -26.27
N GLU A 123 -20.68 12.93 -26.27
CA GLU A 123 -19.83 14.00 -25.75
C GLU A 123 -19.60 13.88 -24.23
N ASP A 124 -20.65 13.56 -23.47
CA ASP A 124 -20.55 13.30 -22.03
C ASP A 124 -19.63 12.10 -21.75
N LEU A 125 -19.77 11.00 -22.52
CA LEU A 125 -18.88 9.84 -22.42
C LEU A 125 -17.42 10.18 -22.79
N LYS A 126 -17.19 11.02 -23.80
CA LYS A 126 -15.83 11.49 -24.12
C LYS A 126 -15.23 12.30 -22.99
N ASN A 127 -16.02 13.16 -22.33
CA ASN A 127 -15.58 13.93 -21.18
C ASN A 127 -15.23 13.00 -20.01
N GLU A 128 -16.07 12.02 -19.71
CA GLU A 128 -15.79 11.00 -18.68
C GLU A 128 -14.52 10.19 -19.00
N ILE A 129 -14.31 9.80 -20.26
CA ILE A 129 -13.08 9.15 -20.71
C ILE A 129 -11.87 10.07 -20.51
N SER A 130 -11.98 11.36 -20.84
CA SER A 130 -10.91 12.34 -20.65
C SER A 130 -10.56 12.53 -19.17
N GLU A 131 -11.57 12.60 -18.29
CA GLU A 131 -11.37 12.70 -16.84
C GLU A 131 -10.73 11.44 -16.25
N THR A 132 -11.20 10.25 -16.64
CA THR A 132 -10.63 8.98 -16.19
C THR A 132 -9.22 8.76 -16.73
N MET A 133 -8.89 9.22 -17.93
CA MET A 133 -7.52 9.21 -18.47
C MET A 133 -6.59 10.09 -17.64
N LYS A 134 -7.02 11.28 -17.22
CA LYS A 134 -6.22 12.15 -16.34
C LYS A 134 -5.94 11.49 -14.99
N GLN A 135 -6.96 10.89 -14.37
CA GLN A 135 -6.78 10.14 -13.12
C GLN A 135 -5.81 8.97 -13.30
N TYR A 136 -5.91 8.25 -14.42
CA TYR A 136 -4.97 7.18 -14.76
C TYR A 136 -3.53 7.68 -14.87
N ASP A 137 -3.31 8.83 -15.51
CA ASP A 137 -1.98 9.43 -15.62
C ASP A 137 -1.43 9.87 -14.24
N GLU A 138 -2.27 10.45 -13.39
CA GLU A 138 -1.92 10.80 -12.00
C GLU A 138 -1.54 9.56 -11.19
N ASP A 139 -2.35 8.50 -11.26
CA ASP A 139 -2.09 7.22 -10.61
C ASP A 139 -0.81 6.58 -11.15
N LEU A 140 -0.55 6.69 -12.45
CA LEU A 140 0.69 6.20 -13.06
C LEU A 140 1.92 6.94 -12.52
N ILE A 141 1.83 8.26 -12.30
CA ILE A 141 2.90 9.04 -11.66
C ILE A 141 3.09 8.59 -10.20
N GLN A 142 2.00 8.36 -9.46
CA GLN A 142 2.09 7.87 -8.09
C GLN A 142 2.75 6.49 -8.03
N VAL A 143 2.33 5.56 -8.89
CA VAL A 143 2.93 4.23 -9.00
C VAL A 143 4.42 4.34 -9.31
N LYS A 144 4.81 5.18 -10.28
CA LYS A 144 6.23 5.43 -10.59
C LYS A 144 6.99 5.92 -9.36
N LYS A 145 6.47 6.92 -8.64
CA LYS A 145 7.07 7.43 -7.41
C LYS A 145 7.25 6.33 -6.36
N TRP A 146 6.23 5.49 -6.14
CA TRP A 146 6.31 4.39 -5.18
C TRP A 146 7.27 3.29 -5.63
N THR A 147 7.40 3.03 -6.93
CA THR A 147 8.40 2.09 -7.45
C THR A 147 9.82 2.62 -7.27
N GLU A 148 10.06 3.91 -7.53
CA GLU A 148 11.36 4.55 -7.28
C GLU A 148 11.73 4.52 -5.80
N TYR A 149 10.76 4.81 -4.92
CA TYR A 149 10.95 4.67 -3.49
C TYR A 149 11.23 3.22 -3.10
N LYS A 150 10.49 2.24 -3.63
CA LYS A 150 10.70 0.83 -3.33
C LYS A 150 12.09 0.35 -3.75
N ASP A 151 12.56 0.77 -4.92
CA ASP A 151 13.81 0.27 -5.51
C ASP A 151 15.05 0.99 -4.96
N LYS A 152 14.97 2.30 -4.71
CA LYS A 152 16.10 3.11 -4.24
C LYS A 152 15.91 3.61 -2.81
N GLY A 153 14.82 4.34 -2.56
CA GLY A 153 14.57 4.98 -1.27
C GLY A 153 14.50 3.99 -0.11
N SER A 154 13.87 2.84 -0.29
CA SER A 154 13.76 1.79 0.73
C SER A 154 15.13 1.22 1.09
N ILE A 155 16.04 1.09 0.13
CA ILE A 155 17.40 0.61 0.37
C ILE A 155 18.21 1.65 1.14
N GLU A 156 18.09 2.93 0.78
CA GLU A 156 18.77 4.03 1.49
C GLU A 156 18.25 4.18 2.92
N HIS A 157 16.94 4.23 3.11
CA HIS A 157 16.32 4.27 4.43
C HIS A 157 16.70 3.03 5.25
N ALA A 158 16.75 1.85 4.65
CA ALA A 158 17.20 0.64 5.33
C ALA A 158 18.68 0.73 5.76
N LYS A 159 19.56 1.36 4.96
CA LYS A 159 20.95 1.61 5.35
C LYS A 159 21.03 2.62 6.50
N HIS A 160 20.31 3.72 6.43
CA HIS A 160 20.26 4.71 7.51
C HIS A 160 19.74 4.12 8.82
N ILE A 161 18.69 3.30 8.75
CA ILE A 161 18.16 2.59 9.92
C ILE A 161 19.22 1.66 10.50
N LYS A 162 19.95 0.91 9.67
CA LYS A 162 21.03 0.03 10.15
C LYS A 162 22.16 0.81 10.82
N LEU A 163 22.62 1.90 10.22
CA LEU A 163 23.67 2.75 10.82
C LEU A 163 23.22 3.31 12.17
N LEU A 164 21.99 3.81 12.27
CA LEU A 164 21.44 4.29 13.54
C LEU A 164 21.29 3.19 14.58
N GLN A 165 20.95 1.96 14.17
CA GLN A 165 20.91 0.80 15.06
C GLN A 165 22.29 0.43 15.58
N GLU A 166 23.30 0.45 14.71
CA GLU A 166 24.72 0.22 15.08
C GLU A 166 25.22 1.32 16.03
N GLU A 167 24.94 2.60 15.75
CA GLU A 167 25.29 3.72 16.64
C GLU A 167 24.61 3.60 18.02
N LEU A 168 23.34 3.17 18.07
CA LEU A 168 22.65 2.92 19.32
C LEU A 168 23.28 1.76 20.11
N GLU A 169 23.69 0.70 19.43
CA GLU A 169 24.38 -0.44 20.04
C GLU A 169 25.76 -0.04 20.59
N ASP A 170 26.54 0.71 19.81
CA ASP A 170 27.84 1.23 20.24
C ASP A 170 27.71 2.18 21.45
N MET A 171 26.71 3.07 21.45
CA MET A 171 26.43 3.92 22.61
C MET A 171 26.04 3.09 23.83
N GLN A 172 25.18 2.08 23.68
CA GLN A 172 24.81 1.18 24.78
C GLN A 172 26.02 0.47 25.36
N LYS A 173 26.88 -0.08 24.50
CA LYS A 173 28.13 -0.73 24.92
C LYS A 173 29.06 0.25 25.65
N ASN A 174 29.21 1.48 25.15
CA ASN A 174 30.00 2.51 25.83
C ASN A 174 29.42 2.86 27.22
N PHE A 175 28.08 2.92 27.35
CA PHE A 175 27.44 3.13 28.64
C PHE A 175 27.66 1.96 29.60
N GLU A 176 27.62 0.72 29.12
CA GLU A 176 27.93 -0.47 29.92
C GLU A 176 29.39 -0.46 30.39
N GLU A 177 30.33 -0.16 29.49
CA GLU A 177 31.75 -0.06 29.81
C GLU A 177 32.04 1.04 30.83
N MET A 178 31.41 2.21 30.68
CA MET A 178 31.54 3.32 31.63
C MET A 178 30.93 2.98 32.98
N THR A 179 29.75 2.36 33.01
CA THR A 179 29.11 1.87 34.25
C THR A 179 30.02 0.87 34.95
N ALA A 180 30.55 -0.11 34.22
CA ALA A 180 31.46 -1.11 34.78
C ALA A 180 32.78 -0.49 35.29
N HIS A 181 33.29 0.56 34.64
CA HIS A 181 34.44 1.31 35.14
C HIS A 181 34.12 2.04 36.44
N LEU A 182 32.98 2.74 36.51
CA LEU A 182 32.54 3.46 37.72
C LEU A 182 32.26 2.50 38.88
N GLU A 183 31.67 1.34 38.61
CA GLU A 183 31.48 0.30 39.63
C GLU A 183 32.81 -0.24 40.14
N ARG A 184 33.78 -0.46 39.25
CA ARG A 184 35.13 -0.89 39.63
C ARG A 184 35.82 0.15 40.50
N THR A 185 35.80 1.42 40.12
CA THR A 185 36.43 2.50 40.91
C THR A 185 35.73 2.70 42.26
N LEU A 186 34.40 2.63 42.31
CA LEU A 186 33.64 2.69 43.55
C LEU A 186 33.98 1.52 44.47
N ASN A 187 34.07 0.30 43.94
CA ASN A 187 34.44 -0.87 44.73
C ASN A 187 35.87 -0.75 45.27
N ILE A 188 36.82 -0.27 44.47
CA ILE A 188 38.20 -0.02 44.94
C ILE A 188 38.18 1.01 46.09
N ALA A 189 37.53 2.15 45.91
CA ALA A 189 37.43 3.18 46.95
C ALA A 189 36.75 2.65 48.22
N LYS A 190 35.72 1.81 48.07
CA LYS A 190 35.02 1.17 49.19
C LYS A 190 35.93 0.20 49.94
N GLU A 191 36.70 -0.63 49.24
CA GLU A 191 37.66 -1.55 49.88
C GLU A 191 38.82 -0.78 50.54
N GLU A 192 39.27 0.33 49.94
CA GLU A 192 40.27 1.21 50.55
C GLU A 192 39.77 1.85 51.83
N ILE A 193 38.56 2.43 51.83
CA ILE A 193 37.93 2.97 53.05
C ILE A 193 37.73 1.89 54.10
N LYS A 194 37.26 0.69 53.71
CA LYS A 194 37.13 -0.43 54.65
C LYS A 194 38.48 -0.78 55.28
N LYS A 195 39.54 -0.86 54.48
CA LYS A 195 40.89 -1.16 54.95
C LYS A 195 41.39 -0.07 55.91
N GLU A 196 41.34 1.19 55.51
CA GLU A 196 41.77 2.32 56.35
C GLU A 196 40.96 2.42 57.65
N THR A 197 39.65 2.17 57.59
CA THR A 197 38.81 2.15 58.81
C THR A 197 39.14 0.98 59.73
N THR A 198 39.43 -0.22 59.20
CA THR A 198 39.88 -1.35 60.01
C THR A 198 41.24 -1.08 60.66
N GLU A 199 42.20 -0.54 59.90
CA GLU A 199 43.53 -0.19 60.40
C GLU A 199 43.42 0.87 61.51
N ARG A 200 42.65 1.95 61.30
CA ARG A 200 42.40 2.96 62.34
C ARG A 200 41.73 2.40 63.59
N LEU A 201 40.77 1.49 63.43
CA LEU A 201 40.13 0.85 64.58
C LEU A 201 41.11 -0.02 65.37
N ASP A 202 42.01 -0.72 64.69
CA ASP A 202 43.03 -1.54 65.35
C ASP A 202 44.12 -0.69 66.01
N GLU A 203 44.55 0.42 65.39
CA GLU A 203 45.40 1.44 66.02
C GLU A 203 44.75 2.02 67.28
N GLN A 204 43.46 2.38 67.20
CA GLN A 204 42.73 2.91 68.34
C GLN A 204 42.60 1.88 69.46
N LYS A 205 42.38 0.60 69.15
CA LYS A 205 42.40 -0.48 70.15
C LYS A 205 43.77 -0.63 70.79
N TYR A 206 44.83 -0.58 70.00
CA TYR A 206 46.21 -0.67 70.49
C TYR A 206 46.54 0.50 71.45
N ILE A 207 46.22 1.74 71.05
CA ILE A 207 46.42 2.91 71.91
C ILE A 207 45.56 2.81 73.18
N ALA A 208 44.33 2.33 73.08
CA ALA A 208 43.47 2.13 74.25
C ALA A 208 44.05 1.09 75.22
N SER A 209 44.60 -0.03 74.74
CA SER A 209 45.29 -1.01 75.59
C SER A 209 46.57 -0.45 76.20
N GLU A 210 47.37 0.31 75.44
CA GLU A 210 48.60 0.92 75.93
C GLU A 210 48.33 1.97 77.01
N LEU A 211 47.30 2.81 76.81
CA LEU A 211 46.85 3.75 77.82
C LEU A 211 46.38 3.05 79.09
N GLU A 212 45.75 1.87 78.99
CA GLU A 212 45.33 1.11 80.16
C GLU A 212 46.53 0.57 80.94
N ILE A 213 47.54 0.04 80.25
CA ILE A 213 48.81 -0.38 80.86
C ILE A 213 49.48 0.80 81.57
N HIS A 214 49.63 1.94 80.90
CA HIS A 214 50.25 3.11 81.52
C HIS A 214 49.46 3.65 82.71
N LYS A 215 48.12 3.60 82.69
CA LYS A 215 47.33 3.95 83.87
C LYS A 215 47.62 3.02 85.03
N GLU A 216 47.63 1.70 84.80
CA GLU A 216 48.00 0.71 85.82
C GLU A 216 49.40 0.98 86.38
N GLU A 217 50.40 1.23 85.52
CA GLU A 217 51.76 1.60 85.93
C GLU A 217 51.80 2.89 86.76
N THR A 218 51.05 3.93 86.37
CA THR A 218 51.00 5.18 87.14
C THR A 218 50.36 4.99 88.51
N ILE A 219 49.35 4.12 88.64
CA ILE A 219 48.74 3.78 89.93
C ILE A 219 49.77 3.07 90.81
N LEU A 220 50.48 2.06 90.28
CA LEU A 220 51.49 1.32 91.02
C LEU A 220 52.65 2.22 91.48
N LEU A 221 53.17 3.07 90.60
CA LEU A 221 54.23 4.03 90.95
C LEU A 221 53.75 5.05 92.00
N GLN A 222 52.51 5.51 91.89
CA GLN A 222 51.93 6.39 92.88
C GLN A 222 51.85 5.71 94.25
N GLU A 223 51.38 4.46 94.32
CA GLU A 223 51.35 3.68 95.56
C GLU A 223 52.75 3.47 96.18
N GLU A 224 53.78 3.23 95.34
CA GLU A 224 55.16 3.07 95.79
C GLU A 224 55.76 4.39 96.31
N VAL A 225 55.52 5.51 95.62
CA VAL A 225 55.93 6.84 96.08
C VAL A 225 55.24 7.20 97.39
N GLU A 226 53.93 6.98 97.51
CA GLU A 226 53.18 7.17 98.76
C GLU A 226 53.71 6.25 99.89
N GLY A 227 54.21 5.04 99.55
CA GLY A 227 54.94 4.17 100.46
C GLY A 227 56.26 4.79 100.95
N LEU A 228 57.12 5.20 100.03
CA LEU A 228 58.40 5.84 100.34
C LEU A 228 58.25 7.16 101.09
N GLU A 229 57.23 7.95 100.78
CA GLU A 229 56.91 9.18 101.50
C GLU A 229 56.51 8.87 102.94
N ARG A 230 55.72 7.83 103.18
CA ARG A 230 55.38 7.36 104.54
C ARG A 230 56.63 6.90 105.30
N ASP A 231 57.47 6.08 104.68
CA ASP A 231 58.70 5.58 105.30
C ASP A 231 59.69 6.71 105.58
N ASN A 232 59.84 7.67 104.67
CA ASN A 232 60.68 8.86 104.86
C ASN A 232 60.17 9.72 106.00
N LEU A 233 58.85 9.95 106.09
CA LEU A 233 58.25 10.67 107.22
C LEU A 233 58.49 9.94 108.54
N GLU A 234 58.44 8.61 108.54
CA GLU A 234 58.76 7.79 109.72
C GLU A 234 60.23 7.93 110.12
N VAL A 235 61.17 7.76 109.19
CA VAL A 235 62.62 7.91 109.45
C VAL A 235 62.96 9.33 109.90
N MET A 236 62.36 10.35 109.27
CA MET A 236 62.51 11.74 109.71
C MET A 236 61.96 11.92 111.13
N GLY A 237 60.81 11.33 111.45
CA GLY A 237 60.26 11.29 112.80
C GLY A 237 61.25 10.67 113.80
N GLN A 238 61.80 9.51 113.47
CA GLN A 238 62.83 8.84 114.30
C GLN A 238 64.09 9.70 114.46
N LEU A 239 64.58 10.35 113.41
CA LEU A 239 65.73 11.26 113.46
C LEU A 239 65.44 12.49 114.32
N PHE A 240 64.24 13.05 114.24
CA PHE A 240 63.81 14.14 115.12
C PHE A 240 63.79 13.67 116.57
N ASP A 241 63.25 12.50 116.86
CA ASP A 241 63.24 11.93 118.20
C ASP A 241 64.67 11.73 118.73
N CYS A 242 65.54 11.04 117.98
CA CYS A 242 66.97 10.89 118.31
C CYS A 242 67.65 12.24 118.55
N ARG A 243 67.43 13.22 117.67
CA ARG A 243 68.02 14.56 117.83
C ARG A 243 67.50 15.27 119.06
N THR A 244 66.22 15.12 119.40
CA THR A 244 65.67 15.70 120.64
C THR A 244 66.24 15.01 121.87
N GLU A 245 66.48 13.70 121.81
CA GLU A 245 67.15 12.94 122.87
C GLU A 245 68.61 13.36 123.02
N ASP A 246 69.37 13.47 121.94
CA ASP A 246 70.74 13.98 121.94
C ASP A 246 70.81 15.42 122.45
N LEU A 247 69.84 16.26 122.09
CA LEU A 247 69.74 17.62 122.62
C LEU A 247 69.46 17.59 124.14
N LYS A 248 68.61 16.68 124.62
CA LYS A 248 68.38 16.47 126.06
C LYS A 248 69.66 16.00 126.76
N ILE A 249 70.45 15.12 126.12
CA ILE A 249 71.74 14.64 126.65
C ILE A 249 72.76 15.78 126.68
N SER A 250 72.91 16.52 125.57
CA SER A 250 73.83 17.66 125.44
C SER A 250 73.45 18.79 126.42
N ARG A 251 72.16 19.11 126.54
CA ARG A 251 71.65 20.08 127.52
C ARG A 251 71.97 19.64 128.94
N LYS A 252 71.78 18.35 129.29
CA LYS A 252 72.21 17.82 130.58
C LYS A 252 73.71 17.96 130.76
N PHE A 253 74.52 17.61 129.76
CA PHE A 253 75.98 17.74 129.80
C PHE A 253 76.43 19.19 130.05
N TYR A 254 75.90 20.17 129.32
CA TYR A 254 76.21 21.58 129.55
C TYR A 254 75.70 22.09 130.90
N LEU A 255 74.47 21.73 131.31
CA LEU A 255 73.96 22.10 132.64
C LEU A 255 74.83 21.55 133.78
N THR A 256 75.39 20.34 133.63
CA THR A 256 76.25 19.73 134.68
C THR A 256 77.62 20.38 134.76
N GLN A 257 78.08 21.12 133.73
CA GLN A 257 79.37 21.84 133.76
C GLN A 257 79.27 23.28 134.28
N PHE A 258 78.05 23.81 134.43
CA PHE A 258 77.81 25.16 134.93
C PHE A 258 77.14 25.20 136.31
N GLU A 259 77.05 24.07 137.03
CA GLU A 259 76.58 24.08 138.42
C GLU A 259 77.59 24.68 139.42
N ASP A 260 78.86 24.88 139.03
CA ASP A 260 79.92 25.33 139.96
C ASP A 260 80.48 26.75 139.74
N ASN A 261 79.87 27.62 138.92
CA ASN A 261 80.30 29.03 138.82
C ASN A 261 79.13 30.02 138.80
N GLU A 262 79.00 30.77 139.89
CA GLU A 262 78.15 31.95 140.03
C GLU A 262 78.65 33.10 139.15
N ASP A 263 77.70 33.90 138.65
CA ASP A 263 77.83 35.13 137.84
C ASP A 263 78.18 35.01 136.35
N LEU A 264 77.13 34.83 135.53
CA LEU A 264 77.00 35.56 134.26
C LEU A 264 75.54 35.99 134.04
N THR A 265 75.33 37.30 134.03
CA THR A 265 74.25 37.93 133.28
C THR A 265 74.33 37.48 131.83
N ASP A 266 73.30 36.84 131.28
CA ASP A 266 73.18 36.73 129.83
C ASP A 266 71.72 36.49 129.44
N GLY A 267 71.01 37.62 129.23
CA GLY A 267 69.89 37.63 128.31
C GLY A 267 70.43 37.13 126.98
N GLY A 268 70.02 35.92 126.60
CA GLY A 268 70.66 35.14 125.56
C GLY A 268 70.80 35.91 124.25
N ILE A 269 72.05 35.92 123.78
CA ILE A 269 72.59 36.34 122.49
C ILE A 269 71.81 35.74 121.30
N LEU A 270 70.59 36.20 121.08
CA LEU A 270 69.75 35.87 119.90
C LEU A 270 68.78 37.00 119.53
N GLU A 271 68.75 38.08 120.30
CA GLU A 271 67.91 39.25 120.04
C GLU A 271 68.58 40.29 119.12
N PHE A 272 69.88 40.17 118.84
CA PHE A 272 70.62 41.17 118.05
C PHE A 272 70.66 40.89 116.54
N ASP A 273 70.44 39.65 116.09
CA ASP A 273 70.52 39.28 114.67
C ASP A 273 69.17 39.17 113.94
N LEU A 274 68.04 39.34 114.63
CA LEU A 274 66.71 39.46 113.99
C LEU A 274 66.40 40.87 113.45
N ALA A 275 67.21 41.88 113.77
CA ALA A 275 66.96 43.27 113.38
C ALA A 275 67.62 43.69 112.04
N THR A 276 68.39 42.81 111.39
CA THR A 276 69.15 43.16 110.16
C THR A 276 68.85 42.32 108.92
N SER A 277 67.77 41.52 108.93
CA SER A 277 67.19 40.93 107.71
C SER A 277 65.70 41.29 107.58
N ALA A 278 65.41 42.59 107.54
CA ALA A 278 64.16 43.07 106.97
C ALA A 278 64.25 43.00 105.44
N ILE A 279 63.98 41.82 104.87
CA ILE A 279 63.76 41.64 103.44
C ILE A 279 62.31 41.19 103.23
N SER A 280 61.53 42.14 102.72
CA SER A 280 60.38 41.96 101.82
C SER A 280 59.22 41.07 102.31
N GLN A 281 58.24 41.70 102.97
CA GLN A 281 56.85 41.29 102.88
C GLN A 281 56.44 41.16 101.40
N GLY A 282 56.04 39.95 101.01
CA GLY A 282 55.34 39.68 99.76
C GLY A 282 54.18 38.74 100.07
N ASP A 283 53.05 39.33 100.48
CA ASP A 283 51.76 38.65 100.54
C ASP A 283 51.37 38.14 99.16
N MET A 284 51.09 36.84 99.03
CA MET A 284 50.29 36.31 97.93
C MET A 284 49.30 35.29 98.48
N VAL A 285 48.24 35.80 99.11
CA VAL A 285 46.93 35.12 99.16
C VAL A 285 46.16 35.57 97.91
N PRO A 286 45.51 34.67 97.16
CA PRO A 286 44.77 35.01 95.95
C PRO A 286 43.42 35.66 96.28
N PRO A 287 42.98 36.70 95.54
CA PRO A 287 41.59 37.10 95.52
C PRO A 287 40.91 36.66 94.22
N VAL A 288 39.61 36.38 94.39
CA VAL A 288 38.67 35.81 93.43
C VAL A 288 37.78 36.98 92.90
N LEU A 289 37.52 36.99 91.57
CA LEU A 289 36.45 37.68 90.75
C LEU A 289 36.64 39.16 90.31
N PRO A 290 35.89 39.71 89.29
CA PRO A 290 35.17 39.14 88.11
C PRO A 290 35.40 39.92 86.75
N LEU A 291 34.87 39.38 85.63
CA LEU A 291 34.48 39.96 84.31
C LEU A 291 35.15 41.28 83.81
N THR A 292 35.60 41.39 82.55
CA THR A 292 34.82 41.89 81.38
C THR A 292 35.72 42.08 80.13
N GLN A 293 35.05 42.23 78.99
CA GLN A 293 35.49 42.17 77.59
C GLN A 293 36.45 43.30 77.12
N GLY A 294 37.27 43.02 76.10
CA GLY A 294 37.91 44.06 75.27
C GLY A 294 39.17 43.60 74.53
N PRO A 295 39.36 43.92 73.23
CA PRO A 295 40.17 43.11 72.31
C PRO A 295 41.67 43.39 72.43
N ARG A 296 42.48 42.34 72.54
CA ARG A 296 43.94 42.43 72.34
C ARG A 296 44.26 42.46 70.85
N LYS A 297 44.94 43.52 70.42
CA LYS A 297 45.55 43.66 69.10
C LYS A 297 46.46 42.46 68.83
N GLN A 298 46.18 41.73 67.75
CA GLN A 298 47.00 40.62 67.28
C GLN A 298 48.31 41.14 66.68
N ARG A 299 49.39 40.42 66.98
CA ARG A 299 50.73 40.57 66.38
C ARG A 299 50.64 40.23 64.88
N PRO A 300 51.32 40.94 63.98
CA PRO A 300 51.21 40.66 62.54
C PRO A 300 51.69 39.23 62.25
N GLN A 301 50.90 38.51 61.45
CA GLN A 301 51.14 37.13 61.05
C GLN A 301 52.36 37.01 60.13
N SER A 302 53.08 35.89 60.22
CA SER A 302 54.27 35.62 59.42
C SER A 302 53.91 35.26 57.97
N ALA A 303 54.79 35.61 57.03
CA ALA A 303 54.60 35.41 55.60
C ALA A 303 54.36 33.95 55.19
N THR A 304 54.82 32.99 56.00
CA THR A 304 54.62 31.55 55.75
C THR A 304 53.18 31.11 56.00
N GLN A 305 52.48 31.72 56.96
CA GLN A 305 51.07 31.41 57.23
C GLN A 305 50.16 31.91 56.11
N ARG A 306 50.47 33.07 55.53
CA ARG A 306 49.73 33.66 54.40
C ARG A 306 49.89 32.89 53.09
N ALA A 307 51.05 32.25 52.87
CA ALA A 307 51.30 31.41 51.70
C ALA A 307 50.61 30.03 51.79
N VAL A 308 50.41 29.52 53.01
CA VAL A 308 49.69 28.26 53.24
C VAL A 308 48.19 28.43 53.01
N GLU A 309 47.60 29.53 53.47
CA GLU A 309 46.18 29.83 53.27
C GLU A 309 45.83 30.04 51.78
N GLN A 310 46.71 30.64 50.98
CA GLN A 310 46.51 30.81 49.53
C GLN A 310 46.57 29.48 48.75
N LYS A 311 47.28 28.46 49.25
CA LYS A 311 47.34 27.14 48.62
C LYS A 311 46.21 26.20 49.03
N VAL A 312 45.61 26.41 50.21
CA VAL A 312 44.48 25.60 50.69
C VAL A 312 43.16 26.02 50.01
N PHE A 313 43.06 27.26 49.53
CA PHE A 313 41.88 27.75 48.79
C PHE A 313 41.91 27.54 47.26
N SER A 314 42.99 27.00 46.68
CA SER A 314 43.10 26.75 45.25
C SER A 314 42.73 25.32 44.80
N LEU A 315 42.10 24.51 45.66
CA LEU A 315 41.73 23.11 45.36
C LEU A 315 40.22 22.83 45.25
N LEU A 316 39.35 23.86 45.16
CA LEU A 316 37.97 23.65 44.72
C LEU A 316 37.85 23.90 43.20
N PRO A 317 37.32 22.95 42.40
CA PRO A 317 37.07 23.19 40.97
C PRO A 317 35.80 24.02 40.78
N PRO A 318 35.80 25.06 39.92
CA PRO A 318 34.59 25.65 39.41
C PRO A 318 34.14 24.96 38.12
N GLU A 319 32.83 24.73 38.04
CA GLU A 319 32.09 24.54 36.80
C GLU A 319 32.43 25.64 35.80
N GLN A 320 32.66 25.28 34.54
CA GLN A 320 32.69 26.22 33.42
C GLN A 320 31.77 25.71 32.31
N GLY A 321 30.58 26.27 32.28
CA GLY A 321 29.95 26.67 31.03
C GLY A 321 30.48 28.05 30.63
N GLN A 322 30.87 28.19 29.37
CA GLN A 322 31.10 29.44 28.63
C GLN A 322 30.97 29.06 27.15
N ALA A 323 29.95 29.48 26.40
CA ALA A 323 29.66 30.86 25.98
C ALA A 323 30.91 31.51 25.39
N ILE A 324 31.08 31.33 24.07
CA ILE A 324 32.01 32.06 23.23
C ILE A 324 31.16 32.87 22.24
N SER A 325 31.44 34.17 22.22
CA SER A 325 30.99 35.17 21.26
C SER A 325 32.16 35.61 20.38
N GLU A 326 31.80 36.22 19.24
CA GLU A 326 32.56 37.12 18.35
C GLU A 326 33.08 36.55 17.01
N GLY A 327 32.83 37.37 15.96
CA GLY A 327 33.45 37.36 14.63
C GLY A 327 32.52 36.84 13.53
N GLU A 328 31.72 37.68 12.86
CA GLU A 328 32.07 38.42 11.62
C GLU A 328 32.24 37.47 10.42
N ASP A 329 31.23 37.41 9.53
CA ASP A 329 31.32 37.89 8.13
C ASP A 329 30.24 37.28 7.21
N GLU A 330 29.77 38.15 6.31
CA GLU A 330 29.20 37.89 4.98
C GLU A 330 27.79 37.27 4.88
N GLU A 331 26.81 38.17 4.74
CA GLU A 331 25.55 37.91 4.03
C GLU A 331 25.89 37.79 2.53
N GLU A 332 25.88 36.57 1.99
CA GLU A 332 25.75 36.34 0.54
C GLU A 332 24.28 36.13 0.20
N GLU A 333 23.78 37.00 -0.68
CA GLU A 333 22.55 36.82 -1.45
C GLU A 333 22.73 35.64 -2.39
N GLU A 334 21.91 34.59 -2.26
CA GLU A 334 21.76 33.60 -3.32
C GLU A 334 20.74 34.17 -4.33
N GLU A 335 21.30 34.69 -5.42
CA GLU A 335 20.60 34.93 -6.68
C GLU A 335 20.10 33.57 -7.23
N ASP A 336 18.78 33.44 -7.42
CA ASP A 336 18.20 32.32 -8.18
C ASP A 336 18.60 32.46 -9.66
N ASP A 337 19.68 31.78 -10.03
CA ASP A 337 20.15 31.60 -11.41
C ASP A 337 19.20 30.67 -12.19
N GLU A 338 18.17 31.26 -12.79
CA GLU A 338 17.27 30.57 -13.74
C GLU A 338 17.92 30.52 -15.14
N GLU A 339 18.93 29.67 -15.33
CA GLU A 339 19.55 29.42 -16.64
C GLU A 339 19.03 28.12 -17.31
N VAL A 340 18.13 28.34 -18.27
CA VAL A 340 17.94 27.67 -19.57
C VAL A 340 18.57 26.27 -19.75
N TYR A 341 17.77 25.21 -19.53
CA TYR A 341 17.96 23.92 -20.22
C TYR A 341 17.19 23.90 -21.54
N ALA A 342 17.84 24.41 -22.60
CA ALA A 342 17.48 24.09 -23.97
C ALA A 342 17.89 22.64 -24.26
N ARG A 343 16.95 21.70 -24.12
CA ARG A 343 17.13 20.32 -24.61
C ARG A 343 16.33 20.12 -25.89
N HIS A 344 17.07 19.99 -26.99
CA HIS A 344 16.65 19.47 -28.29
C HIS A 344 15.62 18.34 -28.15
N ARG A 345 14.35 18.65 -28.50
CA ARG A 345 13.39 17.66 -28.96
C ARG A 345 13.50 17.62 -30.48
N GLY A 346 14.15 16.58 -30.98
CA GLY A 346 14.21 16.27 -32.40
C GLY A 346 12.83 15.93 -32.94
N GLU A 347 12.51 16.56 -34.08
CA GLU A 347 12.01 15.90 -35.29
C GLU A 347 10.85 14.91 -35.12
N GLU A 348 9.62 15.41 -35.00
CA GLU A 348 8.42 14.64 -35.38
C GLU A 348 7.18 15.53 -35.61
N GLU A 349 7.34 16.77 -36.09
CA GLU A 349 6.22 17.71 -36.26
C GLU A 349 6.17 18.43 -37.63
N GLU A 350 6.77 17.84 -38.67
CA GLU A 350 6.79 18.43 -40.03
C GLU A 350 5.78 17.76 -41.00
N TYR A 351 4.68 17.19 -40.49
CA TYR A 351 3.67 16.51 -41.34
C TYR A 351 2.21 16.95 -41.13
N LEU A 352 1.97 18.06 -40.44
CA LEU A 352 0.62 18.59 -40.20
C LEU A 352 0.40 20.05 -40.63
N GLY A 353 1.39 20.71 -41.24
CA GLY A 353 1.25 22.09 -41.74
C GLY A 353 0.59 22.24 -43.12
N GLY A 354 0.13 21.14 -43.73
CA GLY A 354 -0.38 21.13 -45.11
C GLY A 354 -1.90 21.09 -45.28
N LEU A 355 -2.67 20.91 -44.20
CA LEU A 355 -4.14 20.77 -44.29
C LEU A 355 -4.93 22.04 -43.94
N ASP A 356 -4.32 23.07 -43.35
CA ASP A 356 -5.03 24.30 -42.98
C ASP A 356 -5.47 25.15 -44.17
N ASN A 357 -4.94 24.90 -45.37
CA ASN A 357 -5.38 25.57 -46.60
C ASN A 357 -6.67 24.97 -47.21
N TYR A 358 -7.21 23.86 -46.68
CA TYR A 358 -8.40 23.21 -47.25
C TYR A 358 -9.72 23.54 -46.52
N LEU A 359 -9.67 24.29 -45.42
CA LEU A 359 -10.84 24.60 -44.59
C LEU A 359 -11.24 26.08 -44.55
N ASN A 360 -10.46 27.00 -45.14
CA ASN A 360 -10.85 28.40 -45.27
C ASN A 360 -11.69 28.61 -46.56
N PHE A 361 -12.98 28.29 -46.50
CA PHE A 361 -13.99 28.61 -47.52
C PHE A 361 -14.94 29.74 -47.07
N ASP A 362 -14.48 30.65 -46.21
CA ASP A 362 -15.38 31.64 -45.59
C ASP A 362 -15.72 32.86 -46.49
N ASP A 363 -15.18 32.98 -47.71
CA ASP A 363 -15.38 34.18 -48.54
C ASP A 363 -15.82 33.96 -50.00
N GLU A 364 -16.26 32.75 -50.42
CA GLU A 364 -16.85 32.56 -51.76
C GLU A 364 -18.38 32.43 -51.68
N ASP A 365 -19.07 33.34 -52.38
CA ASP A 365 -20.52 33.51 -52.44
C ASP A 365 -21.29 32.18 -52.47
N PHE A 366 -21.92 31.84 -51.34
CA PHE A 366 -22.73 30.63 -51.12
C PHE A 366 -23.86 30.44 -52.17
N ASP A 367 -24.28 31.54 -52.82
CA ASP A 367 -25.31 31.56 -53.86
C ASP A 367 -24.85 30.96 -55.22
N ASP A 368 -23.54 30.86 -55.48
CA ASP A 368 -23.04 30.21 -56.71
C ASP A 368 -22.96 28.68 -56.56
N TYR A 369 -22.83 28.16 -55.34
CA TYR A 369 -22.88 26.70 -55.05
C TYR A 369 -24.29 26.09 -55.19
N LEU A 370 -25.34 26.91 -55.18
CA LEU A 370 -26.73 26.46 -55.35
C LEU A 370 -27.20 26.45 -56.81
N LYS A 371 -26.39 26.95 -57.76
CA LYS A 371 -26.71 26.97 -59.20
C LYS A 371 -26.17 25.71 -59.88
N LEU A 372 -26.76 24.57 -59.54
CA LEU A 372 -26.43 23.31 -60.18
C LEU A 372 -26.73 23.36 -61.68
N GLY A 373 -25.74 23.01 -62.50
CA GLY A 373 -25.88 23.00 -63.96
C GLY A 373 -26.88 21.94 -64.44
N PRO A 374 -27.38 22.01 -65.69
CA PRO A 374 -28.31 21.00 -66.23
C PRO A 374 -27.80 19.55 -66.15
N LEU A 375 -26.48 19.36 -66.11
CA LEU A 375 -25.83 18.06 -65.97
C LEU A 375 -25.85 17.57 -64.52
N GLU A 376 -25.62 18.44 -63.54
CA GLU A 376 -25.63 18.10 -62.12
C GLU A 376 -27.06 17.81 -61.64
N LEU A 377 -28.06 18.53 -62.14
CA LEU A 377 -29.48 18.21 -61.93
C LEU A 377 -29.85 16.83 -62.51
N LYS A 378 -29.20 16.42 -63.61
CA LYS A 378 -29.39 15.09 -64.21
C LYS A 378 -28.70 13.99 -63.39
N LEU A 379 -27.55 14.29 -62.78
CA LEU A 379 -26.85 13.41 -61.83
C LEU A 379 -27.55 13.33 -60.47
N LEU A 380 -28.33 14.35 -60.09
CA LEU A 380 -29.19 14.36 -58.90
C LEU A 380 -30.53 13.62 -59.11
N SER A 381 -30.85 13.20 -60.34
CA SER A 381 -32.03 12.39 -60.62
C SER A 381 -31.74 10.91 -60.34
N ILE A 382 -32.47 10.34 -59.38
CA ILE A 382 -32.33 8.94 -58.98
C ILE A 382 -33.38 8.11 -59.72
N GLU A 383 -32.96 7.31 -60.71
CA GLU A 383 -33.78 6.23 -61.27
C GLU A 383 -33.52 4.93 -60.50
N GLY A 384 -34.43 4.59 -59.59
CA GLY A 384 -34.38 3.36 -58.81
C GLY A 384 -34.76 2.13 -59.65
N HIS A 385 -33.81 1.22 -59.86
CA HIS A 385 -34.08 -0.13 -60.38
C HIS A 385 -34.07 -1.13 -59.23
N THR A 386 -35.15 -1.91 -59.09
CA THR A 386 -35.26 -2.92 -58.03
C THR A 386 -34.28 -4.07 -58.28
N LYS A 387 -33.29 -4.22 -57.39
CA LYS A 387 -32.43 -5.41 -57.34
C LYS A 387 -33.00 -6.38 -56.28
N PRO A 388 -33.06 -7.70 -56.56
CA PRO A 388 -33.50 -8.67 -55.57
C PRO A 388 -32.50 -8.71 -54.41
N ILE A 389 -33.00 -8.48 -53.19
CA ILE A 389 -32.23 -8.60 -51.96
C ILE A 389 -32.01 -10.09 -51.69
N HIS A 390 -30.76 -10.55 -51.71
CA HIS A 390 -30.42 -11.88 -51.24
C HIS A 390 -30.56 -11.91 -49.72
N THR A 391 -31.54 -12.65 -49.21
CA THR A 391 -31.65 -12.94 -47.79
C THR A 391 -30.47 -13.83 -47.39
N HIS A 392 -29.77 -13.46 -46.31
CA HIS A 392 -28.71 -14.27 -45.76
C HIS A 392 -29.25 -15.65 -45.40
N LYS A 393 -28.59 -16.70 -45.90
CA LYS A 393 -28.91 -18.09 -45.59
C LYS A 393 -28.78 -18.27 -44.07
N LYS A 394 -29.86 -18.65 -43.38
CA LYS A 394 -29.78 -19.02 -41.96
C LYS A 394 -28.79 -20.18 -41.82
N LEU A 395 -27.88 -20.09 -40.84
CA LEU A 395 -26.95 -21.16 -40.51
C LEU A 395 -27.73 -22.45 -40.26
N SER A 396 -27.16 -23.57 -40.70
CA SER A 396 -27.77 -24.88 -40.53
C SER A 396 -27.59 -25.36 -39.08
N ASP A 397 -28.53 -26.14 -38.56
CA ASP A 397 -28.50 -26.73 -37.20
C ASP A 397 -27.19 -27.44 -36.85
N GLN A 398 -26.43 -27.89 -37.87
CA GLN A 398 -25.12 -28.53 -37.71
C GLN A 398 -24.01 -27.51 -37.35
N GLU A 399 -24.12 -26.26 -37.80
CA GLU A 399 -23.17 -25.18 -37.49
C GLU A 399 -23.44 -24.59 -36.09
N GLU A 400 -24.70 -24.58 -35.63
CA GLU A 400 -25.04 -24.20 -34.24
C GLU A 400 -24.50 -25.22 -33.22
N GLN A 401 -24.54 -26.52 -33.56
CA GLN A 401 -23.94 -27.57 -32.73
C GLN A 401 -22.41 -27.50 -32.69
N SER A 402 -21.77 -27.00 -33.74
CA SER A 402 -20.31 -26.82 -33.76
C SER A 402 -19.82 -25.72 -32.80
N LYS A 403 -20.63 -24.67 -32.58
CA LYS A 403 -20.34 -23.64 -31.56
C LYS A 403 -20.54 -24.14 -30.14
N LEU A 404 -21.46 -25.07 -29.91
CA LEU A 404 -21.64 -25.74 -28.61
C LEU A 404 -20.51 -26.74 -28.29
N SER A 405 -19.79 -27.22 -29.30
CA SER A 405 -18.65 -28.14 -29.14
C SER A 405 -17.32 -27.44 -28.92
N ALA A 406 -17.25 -26.11 -29.10
CA ALA A 406 -16.07 -25.30 -28.84
C ALA A 406 -16.32 -24.45 -27.59
N PRO A 407 -15.96 -24.91 -26.38
CA PRO A 407 -15.99 -24.04 -25.22
C PRO A 407 -14.96 -22.93 -25.44
N ASP A 408 -15.34 -21.69 -25.14
CA ASP A 408 -14.49 -20.48 -25.16
C ASP A 408 -13.38 -20.52 -24.08
N VAL A 409 -13.07 -21.72 -23.57
CA VAL A 409 -12.04 -22.00 -22.57
C VAL A 409 -10.87 -22.61 -23.30
N TRP A 410 -9.85 -21.78 -23.51
CA TRP A 410 -8.56 -22.18 -24.05
C TRP A 410 -8.00 -23.38 -23.24
N PRO A 411 -7.45 -24.42 -23.87
CA PRO A 411 -7.03 -25.65 -23.19
C PRO A 411 -5.83 -25.48 -22.26
N VAL A 412 -5.27 -24.28 -22.17
CA VAL A 412 -4.16 -23.93 -21.28
C VAL A 412 -4.64 -22.86 -20.31
N THR A 413 -4.80 -23.24 -19.04
CA THR A 413 -5.10 -22.30 -17.95
C THR A 413 -3.81 -21.62 -17.47
N GLY A 414 -3.93 -20.41 -16.91
CA GLY A 414 -2.77 -19.67 -16.40
C GLY A 414 -1.97 -20.43 -15.33
N ASP A 415 -2.61 -21.35 -14.60
CA ASP A 415 -1.95 -22.23 -13.64
C ASP A 415 -1.05 -23.28 -14.31
N MET A 416 -1.42 -23.76 -15.48
CA MET A 416 -0.58 -24.69 -16.26
C MET A 416 0.68 -23.98 -16.77
N LEU A 417 0.58 -22.73 -17.23
CA LEU A 417 1.75 -21.92 -17.61
C LEU A 417 2.68 -21.64 -16.42
N ARG A 418 2.12 -21.37 -15.24
CA ARG A 418 2.89 -21.15 -14.00
C ARG A 418 3.58 -22.43 -13.48
N SER A 419 3.02 -23.61 -13.77
CA SER A 419 3.67 -24.87 -13.39
C SER A 419 4.95 -25.11 -14.18
N VAL A 420 4.96 -24.80 -15.48
CA VAL A 420 6.14 -24.95 -16.35
C VAL A 420 7.26 -23.99 -15.95
N THR A 421 6.94 -22.76 -15.56
CA THR A 421 7.95 -21.80 -15.09
C THR A 421 8.55 -22.19 -13.75
N ARG A 422 7.78 -22.84 -12.86
CA ARG A 422 8.31 -23.38 -11.59
C ARG A 422 9.23 -24.58 -11.78
N THR A 423 8.92 -25.47 -12.73
CA THR A 423 9.79 -26.64 -13.01
C THR A 423 11.14 -26.20 -13.60
N SER A 424 11.14 -25.15 -14.43
CA SER A 424 12.37 -24.57 -14.99
C SER A 424 13.29 -23.94 -13.93
N MET A 425 12.74 -23.50 -12.79
CA MET A 425 13.53 -22.93 -11.69
C MET A 425 14.05 -23.98 -10.69
N GLN A 426 13.73 -25.26 -10.84
CA GLN A 426 14.23 -26.35 -9.99
C GLN A 426 15.33 -27.19 -10.66
N GLU A 427 15.66 -26.95 -11.93
CA GLU A 427 16.71 -27.67 -12.68
C GLU A 427 17.98 -26.85 -12.95
N THR A 428 18.17 -25.73 -12.27
CA THR A 428 19.44 -24.97 -12.20
C THR A 428 19.87 -24.82 -10.76
#